data_AF-A0A3N5RQF6-F1
#
_entry.id   AF-A0A3N5RQF6-F1
#
_cell.length_a   1.000
_cell.length_b   1.000
_cell.length_c   1.000
_cell.angle_alpha   90.00
_cell.angle_beta   90.00
_cell.angle_gamma   90.00
#
_symmetry.space_group_name_H-M   'P 1'
#
loop_
_entity.id
_entity.type
_entity.pdbx_description
1 polymer ?
#
loop_
_entity_poly.entity_id
_entity_poly.type
_entity_poly.pdbx_seq_one_letter_code
_entity_poly.pdbx_strand_id
1 'polypeptide(L)'
;MAHLSINVLGGLSVSKRDEIISSFESDKVRALLAYLVVEVGRTHRRGTLAGLLWPDCSEQTAHHNLSQVLFNLRKVLGDHSANPPYLQITRDAIQFNRGSDYSLDLEQFNTNYSAFEKSQVQ
;
A
#
# COMPACT_ATOMS: atom_id res chain seq x y z
N MET A 1 15.26 -4.74 12.29
CA MET A 1 14.14 -4.89 11.34
C MET A 1 14.33 -3.89 10.20
N ALA A 2 13.72 -4.10 9.03
CA ALA A 2 13.78 -3.10 7.97
C ALA A 2 12.49 -2.28 8.05
N HIS A 3 12.58 -0.98 8.32
CA HIS A 3 11.46 -0.06 8.35
C HIS A 3 11.10 0.39 6.93
N LEU A 4 9.80 0.49 6.61
CA LEU A 4 9.29 0.95 5.32
C LEU A 4 8.71 2.36 5.46
N SER A 5 9.34 3.36 4.87
CA SER A 5 8.81 4.73 4.81
C SER A 5 8.04 4.92 3.51
N ILE A 6 6.83 5.46 3.61
CA ILE A 6 5.91 5.65 2.49
C ILE A 6 5.41 7.09 2.51
N ASN A 7 5.57 7.77 1.38
CA ASN A 7 5.08 9.12 1.17
C ASN A 7 4.07 9.12 0.03
N VAL A 8 2.87 9.65 0.28
CA VAL A 8 1.78 9.76 -0.69
C VAL A 8 1.28 11.19 -0.87
N LEU A 9 1.68 12.13 0.00
CA LEU A 9 1.32 13.54 -0.11
C LEU A 9 2.22 14.22 -1.14
N GLY A 10 1.85 14.09 -2.42
CA GLY A 10 2.63 14.53 -3.56
C GLY A 10 2.78 13.39 -4.56
N GLY A 11 4.02 12.95 -4.78
CA GLY A 11 4.31 11.74 -5.56
C GLY A 11 4.51 10.52 -4.65
N LEU A 12 4.09 9.33 -5.11
CA LEU A 12 4.39 8.09 -4.39
C LEU A 12 5.90 7.88 -4.30
N SER A 13 6.43 7.91 -3.09
CA SER A 13 7.82 7.57 -2.78
C SER A 13 7.86 6.53 -1.68
N VAL A 14 8.69 5.51 -1.88
CA VAL A 14 8.82 4.39 -0.94
C VAL A 14 10.30 4.18 -0.69
N SER A 15 10.71 4.13 0.57
CA SER A 15 12.09 3.83 0.94
C SER A 15 12.15 2.77 2.02
N LYS A 16 13.25 2.00 2.02
CA LYS A 16 13.52 0.95 2.98
C LYS A 16 14.98 1.05 3.40
N ARG A 17 15.24 1.19 4.71
CA ARG A 17 16.59 1.47 5.24
C ARG A 17 17.25 2.66 4.54
N ASP A 18 16.48 3.73 4.34
CA ASP A 18 16.89 4.98 3.67
C ASP A 18 17.24 4.86 2.17
N GLU A 19 17.08 3.67 1.57
CA GLU A 19 17.21 3.48 0.12
C GLU A 19 15.85 3.59 -0.57
N ILE A 20 15.76 4.43 -1.60
CA ILE A 20 14.54 4.59 -2.40
C ILE A 20 14.30 3.33 -3.23
N ILE A 21 13.11 2.77 -3.09
CA ILE A 21 12.63 1.69 -3.93
C ILE A 21 12.14 2.27 -5.25
N SER A 22 12.98 2.22 -6.28
CA SER A 22 12.65 2.68 -7.64
C SER A 22 12.24 1.54 -8.59
N SER A 23 12.52 0.29 -8.22
CA SER A 23 12.40 -0.92 -9.04
C SER A 23 10.96 -1.46 -9.22
N PHE A 24 9.96 -0.59 -9.16
CA PHE A 24 8.58 -0.97 -9.47
C PHE A 24 8.44 -1.32 -10.96
N GLU A 25 8.06 -2.57 -11.26
CA GLU A 25 7.99 -3.08 -12.63
C GLU A 25 6.88 -2.42 -13.49
N SER A 26 5.88 -1.80 -12.87
CA SER A 26 4.86 -1.02 -13.59
C SER A 26 4.16 0.01 -12.71
N ASP A 27 3.52 0.99 -13.35
CA ASP A 27 2.65 1.96 -12.66
C ASP A 27 1.46 1.30 -11.95
N LYS A 28 1.02 0.12 -12.39
CA LYS A 28 -0.04 -0.64 -11.68
C LYS A 28 0.44 -1.19 -10.34
N VAL A 29 1.71 -1.53 -10.21
CA VAL A 29 2.30 -1.91 -8.90
C VAL A 29 2.32 -0.71 -7.96
N ARG A 30 2.73 0.46 -8.46
CA ARG A 30 2.71 1.72 -7.71
C ARG A 30 1.29 2.10 -7.30
N ALA A 31 0.34 2.06 -8.23
CA ALA A 31 -1.06 2.37 -7.98
C ALA A 31 -1.69 1.41 -6.94
N LEU A 32 -1.40 0.11 -7.03
CA LEU A 32 -1.89 -0.85 -6.03
C LEU A 32 -1.35 -0.52 -4.63
N LEU A 33 -0.05 -0.26 -4.51
CA LEU A 33 0.54 0.10 -3.23
C LEU A 33 -0.07 1.39 -2.68
N ALA A 34 -0.11 2.45 -3.49
CA ALA A 34 -0.68 3.75 -3.12
C ALA A 34 -2.13 3.60 -2.61
N TYR A 35 -2.95 2.83 -3.33
CA TYR A 35 -4.33 2.61 -2.93
C TYR A 35 -4.43 1.89 -1.58
N LEU A 36 -3.66 0.83 -1.37
CA LEU A 36 -3.69 0.04 -0.13
C LEU A 36 -3.19 0.83 1.09
N VAL A 37 -2.22 1.73 0.93
CA VAL A 37 -1.69 2.56 2.03
C VAL A 37 -2.57 3.78 2.30
N VAL A 38 -3.23 4.35 1.30
CA VAL A 38 -4.20 5.44 1.52
C VAL A 38 -5.42 4.91 2.25
N GLU A 39 -5.91 3.73 1.90
CA GLU A 39 -7.00 3.03 2.59
C GLU A 39 -6.49 2.14 3.75
N VAL A 40 -5.39 2.54 4.40
CA VAL A 40 -4.75 1.73 5.44
C VAL A 40 -5.72 1.34 6.56
N GLY A 41 -5.76 0.03 6.86
CA GLY A 41 -6.69 -0.53 7.84
C GLY A 41 -8.02 -1.02 7.26
N ARG A 42 -8.24 -0.90 5.95
CA ARG A 42 -9.38 -1.52 5.27
C ARG A 42 -8.97 -2.78 4.51
N THR A 43 -9.89 -3.73 4.51
CA THR A 43 -9.76 -4.98 3.76
C THR A 43 -10.45 -4.83 2.41
N HIS A 44 -9.72 -5.04 1.32
CA HIS A 44 -10.23 -4.88 -0.04
C HIS A 44 -10.41 -6.23 -0.74
N ARG A 45 -11.56 -6.43 -1.39
CA ARG A 45 -11.78 -7.62 -2.21
C ARG A 45 -10.87 -7.62 -3.44
N ARG A 46 -10.37 -8.79 -3.82
CA ARG A 46 -9.52 -8.95 -5.02
C ARG A 46 -10.23 -8.46 -6.29
N GLY A 47 -11.49 -8.83 -6.48
CA GLY A 47 -12.26 -8.40 -7.64
C GLY A 47 -12.43 -6.88 -7.72
N THR A 48 -12.64 -6.21 -6.59
CA THR A 48 -12.72 -4.74 -6.54
C THR A 48 -11.41 -4.09 -6.96
N LEU A 49 -10.27 -4.56 -6.43
CA LEU A 49 -8.95 -4.04 -6.82
C LEU A 49 -8.62 -4.34 -8.29
N ALA A 50 -9.02 -5.51 -8.78
CA ALA A 50 -8.83 -5.90 -10.18
C ALA A 50 -9.62 -4.98 -11.12
N GLY A 51 -10.91 -4.75 -10.85
CA GLY A 51 -11.76 -3.86 -11.64
C GLY A 51 -11.33 -2.38 -11.56
N LEU A 52 -10.85 -1.94 -10.39
CA LEU A 52 -10.32 -0.57 -10.22
C LEU A 52 -9.06 -0.33 -11.07
N LEU A 53 -8.13 -1.30 -11.07
CA LEU A 53 -6.85 -1.15 -11.75
C LEU A 53 -6.92 -1.50 -13.25
N TRP A 54 -7.83 -2.37 -13.67
CA TRP A 54 -7.99 -2.79 -15.07
C TRP A 54 -9.46 -2.76 -15.51
N PRO A 55 -10.08 -1.57 -15.62
CA PRO A 55 -11.50 -1.44 -15.94
C PRO A 55 -11.87 -1.97 -17.33
N ASP A 56 -10.93 -1.94 -18.28
CA ASP A 56 -11.15 -2.32 -19.67
C ASP A 56 -10.84 -3.81 -19.96
N CYS A 57 -10.44 -4.57 -18.95
CA CYS A 57 -10.12 -5.99 -19.08
C CYS A 57 -11.30 -6.88 -18.68
N SER A 58 -11.33 -8.11 -19.22
CA SER A 58 -12.22 -9.14 -18.67
C SER A 58 -11.83 -9.46 -17.22
N GLU A 59 -12.80 -9.93 -16.43
CA GLU A 59 -12.58 -10.29 -15.02
C GLU A 59 -11.42 -11.28 -14.86
N GLN A 60 -11.36 -12.32 -15.70
CA GLN A 60 -10.31 -13.32 -15.66
C GLN A 60 -8.92 -12.70 -15.88
N THR A 61 -8.78 -11.81 -16.88
CA THR A 61 -7.52 -11.11 -17.17
C THR A 61 -7.15 -10.14 -16.04
N ALA A 62 -8.11 -9.39 -15.52
CA ALA A 62 -7.88 -8.46 -14.42
C ALA A 62 -7.41 -9.19 -13.14
N HIS A 63 -8.00 -10.35 -12.83
CA HIS A 63 -7.58 -11.19 -11.70
C HIS A 63 -6.19 -11.79 -11.88
N HIS A 64 -5.85 -12.22 -13.10
CA HIS A 64 -4.51 -12.69 -13.44
C HIS A 64 -3.48 -11.57 -13.24
N ASN A 65 -3.74 -10.39 -13.83
CA ASN A 65 -2.88 -9.22 -13.71
C ASN A 65 -2.69 -8.78 -12.25
N LEU A 66 -3.78 -8.76 -11.46
CA LEU A 66 -3.71 -8.45 -10.03
C LEU A 66 -2.78 -9.42 -9.29
N SER A 67 -2.84 -10.71 -9.62
CA SER A 67 -2.01 -11.72 -8.96
C SER A 67 -0.52 -11.52 -9.27
N GLN A 68 -0.19 -11.14 -10.51
CA GLN A 68 1.19 -10.83 -10.91
C GLN A 68 1.70 -9.53 -10.28
N VAL A 69 0.88 -8.48 -10.28
CA VAL A 69 1.21 -7.21 -9.62
C VAL A 69 1.41 -7.41 -8.11
N LEU A 70 0.59 -8.21 -7.45
CA LEU A 70 0.76 -8.53 -6.03
C LEU A 70 2.07 -9.28 -5.77
N PHE A 71 2.39 -10.27 -6.59
CA PHE A 71 3.65 -11.01 -6.47
C PHE A 71 4.85 -10.07 -6.57
N ASN A 72 4.85 -9.20 -7.57
CA ASN A 72 5.89 -8.21 -7.78
C ASN A 72 5.97 -7.21 -6.62
N LEU A 73 4.83 -6.74 -6.13
CA LEU A 73 4.77 -5.82 -5.00
C LEU A 73 5.41 -6.45 -3.74
N ARG A 74 5.06 -7.69 -3.41
CA ARG A 74 5.66 -8.41 -2.27
C ARG A 74 7.16 -8.56 -2.40
N LYS A 75 7.65 -8.84 -3.61
CA LYS A 75 9.09 -8.96 -3.89
C LYS A 75 9.80 -7.63 -3.69
N VAL A 76 9.28 -6.56 -4.27
CA VAL A 76 9.85 -5.20 -4.21
C VAL A 76 9.89 -4.67 -2.77
N LEU A 77 8.83 -4.89 -1.99
CA LEU A 77 8.81 -4.51 -0.57
C LEU A 77 9.68 -5.41 0.31
N GLY A 78 10.11 -6.57 -0.19
CA GLY A 78 10.73 -7.63 0.62
C GLY A 78 9.79 -8.10 1.74
N ASP A 79 8.50 -8.22 1.41
CA ASP A 79 7.41 -8.55 2.32
C ASP A 79 7.61 -9.90 3.03
N HIS A 80 8.19 -10.87 2.33
CA HIS A 80 8.51 -12.20 2.87
C HIS A 80 9.55 -12.18 4.00
N SER A 81 10.34 -11.12 4.10
CA SER A 81 11.36 -10.94 5.15
C SER A 81 10.93 -9.96 6.25
N ALA A 82 9.76 -9.34 6.11
CA ALA A 82 9.20 -8.45 7.12
C ALA A 82 8.43 -9.28 8.17
N ASN A 83 8.54 -8.88 9.43
CA ASN A 83 7.81 -9.52 10.52
C ASN A 83 7.22 -8.47 11.48
N PRO A 84 5.88 -8.29 11.49
CA PRO A 84 4.91 -8.94 10.61
C PRO A 84 5.00 -8.42 9.16
N PRO A 85 4.46 -9.14 8.16
CA PRO A 85 4.52 -8.73 6.75
C PRO A 85 3.80 -7.40 6.50
N TYR A 86 4.20 -6.63 5.48
CA TYR A 86 3.55 -5.37 5.10
C TYR A 86 2.17 -5.59 4.47
N LEU A 87 1.95 -6.73 3.81
CA LEU A 87 0.69 -7.05 3.16
C LEU A 87 0.03 -8.27 3.82
N GLN A 88 -1.23 -8.11 4.19
CA GLN A 88 -2.12 -9.21 4.57
C GLN A 88 -2.90 -9.64 3.34
N ILE A 89 -2.60 -10.84 2.83
CA ILE A 89 -3.20 -11.36 1.61
C ILE A 89 -3.88 -12.69 1.94
N THR A 90 -5.16 -12.76 1.58
CA THR A 90 -5.97 -13.98 1.65
C THR A 90 -6.46 -14.36 0.25
N ARG A 91 -7.22 -15.44 0.17
CA ARG A 91 -7.84 -15.88 -1.08
C ARG A 91 -8.77 -14.81 -1.68
N ASP A 92 -9.49 -14.07 -0.85
CA ASP A 92 -10.57 -13.19 -1.32
C ASP A 92 -10.28 -11.71 -1.08
N ALA A 93 -9.30 -11.38 -0.23
CA ALA A 93 -9.01 -10.00 0.14
C ALA A 93 -7.52 -9.69 0.34
N ILE A 94 -7.20 -8.41 0.21
CA ILE A 94 -5.88 -7.81 0.35
C ILE A 94 -6.00 -6.57 1.24
N GLN A 95 -5.01 -6.38 2.11
CA GLN A 95 -4.94 -5.25 3.03
C GLN A 95 -3.48 -4.88 3.30
N PHE A 96 -3.22 -3.59 3.51
CA PHE A 96 -1.95 -3.14 4.09
C PHE A 96 -1.95 -3.37 5.60
N ASN A 97 -0.90 -4.01 6.12
CA ASN A 97 -0.81 -4.43 7.51
C ASN A 97 -0.35 -3.29 8.42
N ARG A 98 -1.26 -2.74 9.21
CA ARG A 98 -0.97 -1.70 10.20
C ARG A 98 -0.04 -2.14 11.33
N GLY A 99 0.07 -3.45 11.56
CA GLY A 99 0.99 -4.00 12.56
C GLY A 99 2.43 -4.11 12.07
N SER A 100 2.71 -3.84 10.79
CA SER A 100 4.06 -3.89 10.23
C SER A 100 4.89 -2.67 10.62
N ASP A 101 6.21 -2.76 10.46
CA ASP A 101 7.14 -1.67 10.77
C ASP A 101 7.20 -0.67 9.60
N TYR A 102 6.26 0.28 9.57
CA TYR A 102 6.16 1.30 8.53
C TYR A 102 5.90 2.70 9.07
N SER A 103 6.14 3.70 8.24
CA SER A 103 5.67 5.08 8.44
C SER A 103 4.96 5.58 7.18
N LEU A 104 3.90 6.37 7.39
CA LEU A 104 3.09 6.95 6.32
C LEU A 104 2.87 8.45 6.61
N ASP A 105 3.30 9.30 5.68
CA ASP A 105 3.14 10.76 5.79
C ASP A 105 1.67 11.20 5.95
N LEU A 106 0.73 10.50 5.32
CA LEU A 106 -0.71 10.74 5.46
C LEU A 106 -1.21 10.51 6.89
N GLU A 107 -0.72 9.48 7.58
CA GLU A 107 -1.08 9.24 8.98
C GLU A 107 -0.49 10.33 9.90
N GLN A 108 0.75 10.76 9.62
CA GLN A 108 1.39 11.86 10.36
C GLN A 108 0.63 13.17 10.16
N PHE A 109 0.25 13.49 8.93
CA PHE A 109 -0.56 14.65 8.60
C PHE A 109 -1.91 14.63 9.32
N ASN A 110 -2.65 13.52 9.24
CA ASN A 110 -3.96 13.39 9.89
C ASN A 110 -3.86 13.51 11.42
N THR A 111 -2.79 12.98 12.02
CA THR A 111 -2.52 13.10 13.46
C THR A 111 -2.29 14.56 13.85
N ASN A 112 -1.46 15.28 13.10
CA ASN A 112 -1.16 16.69 13.33
C ASN A 112 -2.40 17.58 13.14
N TYR A 113 -3.20 17.32 12.09
CA TYR A 113 -4.43 18.03 11.82
C TYR A 113 -5.45 17.85 12.95
N SER A 114 -5.65 16.60 13.41
CA SER A 114 -6.57 16.29 14.51
C SER A 114 -6.13 16.91 15.84
N ALA A 115 -4.82 17.01 16.07
CA ALA A 115 -4.27 17.68 17.26
C ALA A 115 -4.51 19.20 17.21
N PHE A 116 -4.36 19.80 16.03
CA PHE A 116 -4.64 21.21 15.83
C PHE A 116 -6.12 21.55 16.05
N GLU A 117 -7.05 20.78 15.47
CA GLU A 117 -8.49 21.01 15.64
C GLU A 117 -8.92 20.97 17.12
N LYS A 118 -8.39 20.01 17.89
CA LYS A 118 -8.70 19.89 19.32
C LYS A 118 -8.20 21.09 20.14
N SER A 119 -7.11 21.74 19.72
CA SER A 119 -6.53 22.90 20.39
C SER A 119 -7.30 24.21 20.11
N GLN A 120 -8.12 24.25 19.06
CA GLN A 120 -8.92 25.44 18.68
C GLN A 120 -10.33 25.45 19.30
N VAL A 121 -10.79 24.33 19.85
CA VAL A 121 -12.12 24.18 20.47
C VAL A 121 -12.06 24.39 22.01
N GLN A 122 -10.88 24.66 22.56
CA GLN A 122 -10.63 24.87 23.99
C GLN A 122 -10.15 26.29 24.25
#